data_AF-A0A6B2CAW3-F1
#
_entry.id   AF-A0A6B2CAW3-F1
#
_cell.length_a   1.000
_cell.length_b   1.000
_cell.length_c   1.000
_cell.angle_alpha   90.00
_cell.angle_beta   90.00
_cell.angle_gamma   90.00
#
_symmetry.space_group_name_H-M   'P 1'
#
loop_
_entity.id
_entity.type
_entity.pdbx_description
1 polymer ?
#
loop_
_entity_poly.entity_id
_entity_poly.type
_entity_poly.pdbx_seq_one_letter_code
_entity_poly.pdbx_strand_id
1 'polypeptide(L)'
;MIVIPKKLYDELERRGLDVSSFIIDLLVKALNLDPDVAAESHLELSLRYLEEGKTLVDKDPVQASEKLYKAAEEAVKAITIHLGLKSILESVEKRGRWTVTELEKAVIKISEKLGRWFISAWDSAWALHVWGFHEAKFDDEDVRERLPDVEKIVLEAQSLIKKDKL
;
A
#
# COMPACT_ATOMS: atom_id res chain seq x y z
N MET A 1 17.02 13.40 6.91
CA MET A 1 16.92 12.22 7.81
C MET A 1 15.87 12.55 8.86
N ILE A 2 14.76 11.81 8.88
CA ILE A 2 13.75 11.90 9.95
C ILE A 2 14.20 10.92 11.04
N VAL A 3 14.27 11.39 12.29
CA VAL A 3 14.66 10.55 13.44
C VAL A 3 13.43 10.30 14.29
N ILE A 4 13.06 9.02 14.44
CA ILE A 4 11.95 8.61 15.29
C ILE A 4 12.53 8.03 16.58
N PRO A 5 12.20 8.58 17.76
CA PRO A 5 12.62 8.02 19.04
C PRO A 5 12.24 6.54 19.17
N LYS A 6 13.17 5.70 19.60
CA LYS A 6 12.97 4.24 19.71
C LYS A 6 11.67 3.85 20.42
N LYS A 7 11.34 4.52 21.53
CA LYS A 7 10.11 4.25 22.29
C LYS A 7 8.82 4.43 21.45
N LEU A 8 8.81 5.37 20.50
CA LEU A 8 7.69 5.56 19.59
C LEU A 8 7.68 4.52 18.48
N TYR A 9 8.86 4.21 17.93
CA TYR A 9 9.02 3.16 16.93
C TYR A 9 8.51 1.81 17.46
N ASP A 10 9.00 1.38 18.63
CA ASP A 10 8.60 0.11 19.27
C ASP A 10 7.08 0.07 19.55
N GLU A 11 6.47 1.21 19.91
CA GLU A 11 5.03 1.28 20.16
C GLU A 11 4.20 1.21 18.86
N LEU A 12 4.71 1.75 17.75
CA LEU A 12 4.09 1.61 16.43
C LEU A 12 4.14 0.15 15.97
N GLU A 13 5.30 -0.49 16.08
CA GLU A 13 5.46 -1.92 15.77
C GLU A 13 4.54 -2.79 16.63
N ARG A 14 4.47 -2.55 17.94
CA ARG A 14 3.57 -3.28 18.86
C ARG A 14 2.09 -3.16 18.46
N ARG A 15 1.72 -2.07 17.77
CA ARG A 15 0.36 -1.83 17.26
C ARG A 15 0.14 -2.32 15.82
N GLY A 16 1.19 -2.88 15.21
CA GLY A 16 1.19 -3.34 13.81
C GLY A 16 1.04 -2.20 12.82
N LEU A 17 1.62 -1.03 13.11
CA LEU A 17 1.55 0.15 12.24
C LEU A 17 2.85 0.30 11.45
N ASP A 18 2.72 0.41 10.12
CA ASP A 18 3.85 0.81 9.27
C ASP A 18 4.20 2.27 9.56
N VAL A 19 5.44 2.49 9.99
CA VAL A 19 5.90 3.78 10.50
C VAL A 19 5.88 4.85 9.41
N SER A 20 6.31 4.51 8.19
CA SER A 20 6.35 5.43 7.07
C SER A 20 4.95 5.86 6.66
N SER A 21 4.04 4.90 6.48
CA SER A 21 2.64 5.17 6.13
C SER A 21 1.93 5.97 7.23
N PHE A 22 2.15 5.63 8.51
CA PHE A 22 1.54 6.34 9.64
C PHE A 22 2.00 7.79 9.75
N ILE A 23 3.27 8.08 9.47
CA ILE A 23 3.78 9.47 9.46
C ILE A 23 3.13 10.29 8.34
N ILE A 24 2.91 9.70 7.16
CA ILE A 24 2.19 10.38 6.07
C ILE A 24 0.79 10.78 6.55
N ASP A 25 0.01 9.82 7.07
CA ASP A 25 -1.35 10.08 7.57
C ASP A 25 -1.37 11.18 8.65
N LEU A 26 -0.41 11.14 9.58
CA LEU A 26 -0.29 12.14 10.64
C LEU A 26 0.03 13.53 10.10
N LEU A 27 0.98 13.64 9.16
CA LEU A 27 1.40 14.93 8.60
C LEU A 27 0.30 15.54 7.73
N VAL A 28 -0.34 14.75 6.88
CA VAL A 28 -1.49 15.16 6.06
C VAL A 28 -2.57 15.75 6.96
N LYS A 29 -2.91 15.04 8.04
CA LYS A 29 -3.93 15.50 9.00
C LYS A 29 -3.49 16.74 9.77
N ALA A 30 -2.28 16.75 10.32
CA ALA A 30 -1.80 17.82 11.19
C ALA A 30 -1.61 19.15 10.44
N LEU A 31 -1.22 19.09 9.16
CA LEU A 31 -1.00 20.26 8.32
C LEU A 31 -2.22 20.61 7.46
N ASN A 32 -3.30 19.84 7.53
CA ASN A 32 -4.50 19.99 6.71
C ASN A 32 -4.14 20.07 5.21
N LEU A 33 -3.31 19.13 4.76
CA LEU A 33 -2.83 19.10 3.37
C LEU A 33 -3.96 18.69 2.42
N ASP A 34 -3.81 19.10 1.17
CA ASP A 34 -4.70 18.70 0.09
C ASP A 34 -4.70 17.16 -0.07
N PRO A 35 -5.87 16.52 -0.27
CA PRO A 35 -5.95 15.10 -0.62
C PRO A 35 -5.01 14.66 -1.75
N ASP A 36 -4.73 15.51 -2.74
CA ASP A 36 -3.80 15.19 -3.82
C ASP A 36 -2.37 15.00 -3.30
N VAL A 37 -1.94 15.84 -2.37
CA VAL A 37 -0.63 15.70 -1.71
C VAL A 37 -0.56 14.40 -0.90
N ALA A 38 -1.66 14.01 -0.25
CA ALA A 38 -1.75 12.75 0.46
C ALA A 38 -1.65 11.55 -0.51
N ALA A 39 -2.41 11.58 -1.60
CA ALA A 39 -2.37 10.53 -2.63
C ALA A 39 -0.97 10.39 -3.24
N GLU A 40 -0.31 11.50 -3.56
CA GLU A 40 1.06 11.51 -4.08
C GLU A 40 2.08 10.94 -3.09
N SER A 41 1.94 11.26 -1.81
CA SER A 41 2.84 10.76 -0.76
C SER A 41 2.76 9.24 -0.64
N HIS A 42 1.54 8.67 -0.66
CA HIS A 42 1.35 7.23 -0.68
C HIS A 42 1.82 6.60 -1.99
N LEU A 43 1.64 7.26 -3.13
CA LEU A 43 2.16 6.78 -4.41
C LEU A 43 3.70 6.74 -4.42
N GLU A 44 4.38 7.75 -3.87
CA GLU A 44 5.85 7.74 -3.74
C GLU A 44 6.30 6.53 -2.91
N LEU A 45 5.65 6.29 -1.76
CA LEU A 45 5.99 5.17 -0.90
C LEU A 45 5.72 3.81 -1.58
N SER A 46 4.61 3.71 -2.30
CA SER A 46 4.25 2.55 -3.12
C SER A 46 5.32 2.22 -4.17
N LEU A 47 5.76 3.22 -4.94
CA LEU A 47 6.81 3.06 -5.95
C LEU A 47 8.14 2.64 -5.32
N ARG A 48 8.51 3.21 -4.17
CA ARG A 48 9.73 2.82 -3.45
C ARG A 48 9.67 1.36 -3.01
N TYR A 49 8.56 0.92 -2.42
CA TYR A 49 8.40 -0.47 -1.99
C TYR A 49 8.36 -1.46 -3.16
N LEU A 50 7.80 -1.08 -4.31
CA LEU A 50 7.83 -1.92 -5.51
C LEU A 50 9.27 -2.17 -5.97
N GLU A 51 10.07 -1.11 -6.07
CA GLU A 51 11.48 -1.22 -6.48
C GLU A 51 12.31 -2.00 -5.46
N GLU A 52 12.13 -1.77 -4.15
CA GLU A 52 12.76 -2.58 -3.10
C GLU A 52 12.39 -4.06 -3.25
N GLY A 53 11.10 -4.37 -3.41
CA GLY A 53 10.59 -5.74 -3.59
C GLY A 53 11.21 -6.44 -4.79
N LYS A 54 11.27 -5.78 -5.96
CA LYS A 54 11.93 -6.31 -7.17
C LYS A 54 13.38 -6.70 -6.93
N THR A 55 14.14 -5.88 -6.18
CA THR A 55 15.56 -6.15 -5.93
C THR A 55 15.83 -7.30 -4.96
N LEU A 56 14.80 -7.73 -4.22
CA LEU A 56 14.85 -8.75 -3.19
C LEU A 56 14.35 -10.12 -3.66
N VAL A 57 13.59 -10.21 -4.76
CA VAL A 57 12.96 -11.48 -5.23
C VAL A 57 13.95 -12.64 -5.22
N ASP A 58 15.13 -12.47 -5.82
CA ASP A 58 16.13 -13.55 -5.94
C ASP A 58 17.05 -13.69 -4.71
N LYS A 59 16.92 -12.81 -3.70
CA LYS A 59 17.84 -12.71 -2.56
C LYS A 59 17.18 -13.10 -1.24
N ASP A 60 15.96 -12.60 -1.03
CA ASP A 60 15.15 -12.77 0.15
C ASP A 60 13.66 -12.72 -0.24
N PRO A 61 13.08 -13.84 -0.70
CA PRO A 61 11.68 -13.91 -1.12
C PRO A 61 10.67 -13.51 -0.04
N VAL A 62 11.02 -13.73 1.24
CA VAL A 62 10.18 -13.36 2.39
C VAL A 62 10.08 -11.84 2.50
N GLN A 63 11.22 -11.15 2.45
CA GLN A 63 11.25 -9.69 2.47
C GLN A 63 10.71 -9.08 1.16
N ALA A 64 10.97 -9.71 0.01
CA ALA A 64 10.36 -9.30 -1.26
C ALA A 64 8.83 -9.33 -1.17
N SER A 65 8.27 -10.40 -0.59
CA SER A 65 6.82 -10.54 -0.39
C SER A 65 6.24 -9.42 0.49
N GLU A 66 6.91 -9.07 1.59
CA GLU A 66 6.48 -7.95 2.45
C GLU A 66 6.47 -6.63 1.67
N LYS A 67 7.55 -6.34 0.94
CA LYS A 67 7.69 -5.09 0.19
C LYS A 67 6.68 -4.97 -0.94
N LEU A 68 6.46 -6.05 -1.69
CA LEU A 68 5.47 -6.07 -2.76
C LEU A 68 4.03 -5.90 -2.22
N TYR A 69 3.69 -6.54 -1.09
CA TYR A 69 2.40 -6.29 -0.44
C TYR A 69 2.26 -4.83 0.00
N LYS A 70 3.28 -4.26 0.66
CA LYS A 70 3.25 -2.84 1.06
C LYS A 70 3.13 -1.91 -0.13
N ALA A 71 3.75 -2.24 -1.27
CA ALA A 71 3.59 -1.47 -2.50
C ALA A 71 2.11 -1.43 -2.96
N ALA A 72 1.44 -2.59 -2.97
CA ALA A 72 0.01 -2.67 -3.30
C ALA A 72 -0.87 -1.94 -2.27
N GLU A 73 -0.59 -2.10 -0.97
CA GLU A 73 -1.32 -1.41 0.11
C GLU A 73 -1.28 0.11 -0.06
N GLU A 74 -0.09 0.68 -0.26
CA GLU A 74 0.08 2.12 -0.45
C GLU A 74 -0.55 2.62 -1.75
N ALA A 75 -0.53 1.82 -2.82
CA ALA A 75 -1.23 2.16 -4.06
C ALA A 75 -2.76 2.17 -3.88
N VAL A 76 -3.33 1.22 -3.14
CA VAL A 76 -4.77 1.21 -2.80
C VAL A 76 -5.15 2.45 -2.00
N LYS A 77 -4.34 2.84 -1.00
CA LYS A 77 -4.56 4.08 -0.23
C LYS A 77 -4.52 5.30 -1.14
N ALA A 78 -3.51 5.42 -1.99
CA ALA A 78 -3.34 6.52 -2.93
C ALA A 78 -4.54 6.65 -3.88
N ILE A 79 -4.98 5.56 -4.52
CA ILE A 79 -6.14 5.56 -5.42
C ILE A 79 -7.42 5.92 -4.64
N THR A 80 -7.60 5.39 -3.44
CA THR A 80 -8.80 5.66 -2.62
C THR A 80 -8.95 7.13 -2.28
N ILE A 81 -7.84 7.78 -1.93
CA ILE A 81 -7.77 9.21 -1.62
C ILE A 81 -8.04 10.01 -2.90
N HIS A 82 -7.32 9.72 -3.98
CA HIS A 82 -7.43 10.43 -5.25
C HIS A 82 -8.84 10.35 -5.85
N LEU A 83 -9.48 9.17 -5.81
CA LEU A 83 -10.86 9.01 -6.27
C LEU A 83 -11.92 9.54 -5.29
N GLY A 84 -11.49 10.07 -4.13
CA GLY A 84 -12.37 10.63 -3.11
C GLY A 84 -13.43 9.64 -2.61
N LEU A 85 -13.05 8.40 -2.33
CA LEU A 85 -13.97 7.34 -1.89
C LEU A 85 -14.46 7.59 -0.45
N LYS A 86 -15.36 8.56 -0.26
CA LYS A 86 -15.79 9.14 1.03
C LYS A 86 -16.14 8.10 2.09
N SER A 87 -16.92 7.07 1.74
CA SER A 87 -17.35 6.06 2.71
C SER A 87 -16.18 5.27 3.32
N ILE A 88 -15.09 5.08 2.55
CA ILE A 88 -13.88 4.44 3.05
C ILE A 88 -13.08 5.42 3.90
N LEU A 89 -12.85 6.64 3.39
CA LEU A 89 -12.07 7.67 4.07
C LEU A 89 -12.68 8.05 5.43
N GLU A 90 -14.00 8.18 5.51
CA GLU A 90 -14.72 8.40 6.78
C GLU A 90 -14.56 7.23 7.76
N SER A 91 -14.49 5.98 7.28
CA SER A 91 -14.25 4.80 8.12
C SER A 91 -12.84 4.82 8.70
N VAL A 92 -11.85 5.12 7.85
CA VAL A 92 -10.44 5.28 8.24
C VAL A 92 -10.30 6.37 9.28
N GLU A 93 -10.92 7.53 9.06
CA GLU A 93 -10.87 8.66 10.00
C GLU A 93 -11.46 8.31 11.36
N LYS A 94 -12.65 7.68 11.39
CA LYS A 94 -13.31 7.25 12.64
C LYS A 94 -12.47 6.22 13.41
N ARG A 95 -11.76 5.34 12.71
CA ARG A 95 -10.86 4.35 13.32
C ARG A 95 -9.49 4.93 13.67
N GLY A 96 -9.13 6.07 13.09
CA GLY A 96 -7.83 6.72 13.23
C GLY A 96 -6.68 5.98 12.53
N ARG A 97 -6.97 4.97 11.69
CA ARG A 97 -5.99 4.22 10.90
C ARG A 97 -6.65 3.41 9.80
N TRP A 98 -5.85 3.06 8.79
CA TRP A 98 -6.18 2.01 7.83
C TRP A 98 -6.16 0.63 8.51
N THR A 99 -7.07 -0.25 8.10
CA THR A 99 -7.02 -1.68 8.45
C THR A 99 -7.26 -2.51 7.20
N VAL A 100 -6.94 -3.81 7.28
CA VAL A 100 -7.26 -4.76 6.20
C VAL A 100 -8.73 -4.68 5.80
N THR A 101 -9.66 -4.48 6.75
CA THR A 101 -11.09 -4.33 6.42
C THR A 101 -11.39 -3.10 5.56
N GLU A 102 -10.73 -1.97 5.81
CA GLU A 102 -10.87 -0.76 4.99
C GLU A 102 -10.21 -0.94 3.61
N LEU A 103 -9.06 -1.60 3.56
CA LEU A 103 -8.35 -1.91 2.31
C LEU A 103 -9.18 -2.82 1.40
N GLU A 104 -9.75 -3.91 1.94
CA GLU A 104 -10.63 -4.81 1.17
C GLU A 104 -11.84 -4.07 0.57
N LYS A 105 -12.49 -3.22 1.37
CA LYS A 105 -13.60 -2.41 0.89
C LYS A 105 -13.17 -1.39 -0.17
N ALA A 106 -11.98 -0.80 -0.01
CA ALA A 106 -11.39 0.09 -1.00
C ALA A 106 -11.15 -0.64 -2.33
N VAL A 107 -10.52 -1.82 -2.29
CA VAL A 107 -10.25 -2.66 -3.47
C VAL A 107 -11.54 -2.97 -4.22
N ILE A 108 -12.60 -3.36 -3.51
CA ILE A 108 -13.92 -3.58 -4.12
C ILE A 108 -14.41 -2.32 -4.83
N LYS A 109 -14.36 -1.16 -4.16
CA LYS A 109 -14.82 0.12 -4.74
C LYS A 109 -13.97 0.63 -5.89
N ILE A 110 -12.67 0.38 -5.87
CA ILE A 110 -11.76 0.70 -6.96
C ILE A 110 -12.07 -0.21 -8.16
N SER A 111 -12.33 -1.50 -7.92
CA SER A 111 -12.65 -2.45 -8.99
C SER A 111 -13.95 -2.15 -9.72
N GLU A 112 -14.92 -1.49 -9.07
CA GLU A 112 -16.14 -0.98 -9.73
C GLU A 112 -15.82 0.04 -10.84
N LYS A 113 -14.67 0.72 -10.75
CA LYS A 113 -14.20 1.73 -11.72
C LYS A 113 -13.14 1.19 -12.68
N LEU A 114 -12.16 0.44 -12.16
CA LEU A 114 -11.00 -0.02 -12.94
C LEU A 114 -11.19 -1.42 -13.53
N GLY A 115 -12.18 -2.17 -13.03
CA GLY A 115 -12.50 -3.54 -13.46
C GLY A 115 -12.05 -4.61 -12.46
N ARG A 116 -12.62 -5.82 -12.62
CA ARG A 116 -12.42 -6.98 -11.74
C ARG A 116 -10.97 -7.44 -11.62
N TRP A 117 -10.11 -7.12 -12.58
CA TRP A 117 -8.68 -7.44 -12.52
C TRP A 117 -8.01 -6.86 -11.27
N PHE A 118 -8.51 -5.73 -10.75
CA PHE A 118 -7.95 -5.08 -9.57
C PHE A 118 -8.12 -5.95 -8.30
N ILE A 119 -9.24 -6.67 -8.20
CA ILE A 119 -9.46 -7.64 -7.10
C ILE A 119 -8.48 -8.81 -7.26
N SER A 120 -8.36 -9.38 -8.45
CA SER A 120 -7.44 -10.51 -8.69
C SER A 120 -5.99 -10.14 -8.39
N ALA A 121 -5.56 -8.93 -8.79
CA ALA A 121 -4.22 -8.46 -8.49
C ALA A 121 -4.01 -8.20 -6.97
N TRP A 122 -5.05 -7.71 -6.28
CA TRP A 122 -5.01 -7.57 -4.83
C TRP A 122 -4.95 -8.92 -4.12
N ASP A 123 -5.68 -9.93 -4.60
CA ASP A 123 -5.62 -11.30 -4.06
C ASP A 123 -4.20 -11.89 -4.20
N SER A 124 -3.50 -11.59 -5.32
CA SER A 124 -2.07 -11.93 -5.49
C SER A 124 -1.18 -11.23 -4.46
N ALA A 125 -1.42 -9.93 -4.20
CA ALA A 125 -0.70 -9.19 -3.16
C ALA A 125 -0.99 -9.73 -1.75
N TRP A 126 -2.23 -10.09 -1.46
CA TRP A 126 -2.64 -10.72 -0.21
C TRP A 126 -1.99 -12.09 -0.01
N ALA A 127 -1.86 -12.88 -1.09
CA ALA A 127 -1.13 -14.13 -1.05
C ALA A 127 0.36 -13.91 -0.70
N LEU A 128 1.02 -12.89 -1.24
CA LEU A 128 2.38 -12.52 -0.85
C LEU A 128 2.46 -12.17 0.64
N HIS A 129 1.49 -11.41 1.17
CA HIS A 129 1.45 -11.06 2.59
C HIS A 129 1.33 -12.29 3.50
N VAL A 130 0.37 -13.17 3.21
CA VAL A 130 0.09 -14.33 4.06
C VAL A 130 1.12 -15.43 3.83
N TRP A 131 1.21 -15.94 2.60
CA TRP A 131 2.02 -17.10 2.29
C TRP A 131 3.50 -16.77 2.13
N GLY A 132 3.83 -15.59 1.61
CA GLY A 132 5.21 -15.17 1.42
C GLY A 132 5.84 -14.61 2.70
N PHE A 133 5.23 -13.59 3.30
CA PHE A 133 5.82 -12.90 4.45
C PHE A 133 5.54 -13.60 5.78
N HIS A 134 4.27 -13.83 6.13
CA HIS A 134 3.93 -14.38 7.45
C HIS A 134 4.25 -15.87 7.59
N GLU A 135 3.99 -16.65 6.55
CA GLU A 135 4.16 -18.10 6.59
C GLU A 135 5.50 -18.57 5.99
N ALA A 136 6.22 -17.71 5.26
CA ALA A 136 7.50 -18.02 4.60
C ALA A 136 7.47 -19.30 3.74
N LYS A 137 6.38 -19.50 2.99
CA LYS A 137 6.14 -20.68 2.14
C LYS A 137 6.45 -20.47 0.66
N PHE A 138 6.47 -19.22 0.21
CA PHE A 138 6.82 -18.89 -1.18
C PHE A 138 8.33 -18.81 -1.37
N ASP A 139 8.81 -19.40 -2.46
CA ASP A 139 10.16 -19.20 -2.98
C ASP A 139 10.22 -18.03 -3.98
N ASP A 140 11.35 -17.83 -4.64
CA ASP A 140 11.52 -16.75 -5.60
C ASP A 140 10.63 -16.89 -6.84
N GLU A 141 10.32 -18.12 -7.27
CA GLU A 141 9.42 -18.38 -8.40
C GLU A 141 7.98 -17.98 -8.07
N ASP A 142 7.50 -18.39 -6.90
CA ASP A 142 6.18 -17.99 -6.39
C ASP A 142 6.01 -16.47 -6.29
N VAL A 143 7.05 -15.77 -5.82
CA VAL A 143 7.04 -14.30 -5.71
C VAL A 143 7.07 -13.65 -7.09
N ARG A 144 7.91 -14.16 -8.00
CA ARG A 144 8.06 -13.63 -9.36
C ARG A 144 6.78 -13.74 -10.17
N GLU A 145 6.01 -14.81 -10.00
CA GLU A 145 4.71 -14.99 -10.68
C GLU A 145 3.67 -13.95 -10.25
N ARG A 146 3.72 -13.46 -9.00
CA ARG A 146 2.77 -12.49 -8.46
C ARG A 146 3.22 -11.03 -8.60
N LEU A 147 4.50 -10.82 -8.88
CA LEU A 147 5.08 -9.49 -9.05
C LEU A 147 4.39 -8.65 -10.13
N PRO A 148 4.04 -9.17 -11.33
CA PRO A 148 3.35 -8.40 -12.36
C PRO A 148 1.99 -7.85 -11.91
N ASP A 149 1.26 -8.58 -11.06
CA ASP A 149 -0.03 -8.13 -10.52
C ASP A 149 0.14 -6.93 -9.60
N VAL A 150 1.12 -6.99 -8.69
CA VAL A 150 1.47 -5.87 -7.80
C VAL A 150 1.94 -4.68 -8.62
N GLU A 151 2.85 -4.89 -9.57
CA GLU A 151 3.34 -3.83 -10.45
C GLU A 151 2.20 -3.16 -11.21
N LYS A 152 1.23 -3.93 -11.70
CA LYS A 152 0.05 -3.38 -12.39
C LYS A 152 -0.80 -2.48 -11.50
N ILE A 153 -1.01 -2.84 -10.23
CA ILE A 153 -1.72 -1.97 -9.26
C ILE A 153 -0.98 -0.63 -9.11
N VAL A 154 0.34 -0.69 -8.92
CA VAL A 154 1.16 0.51 -8.68
C VAL A 154 1.23 1.40 -9.93
N LEU A 155 1.39 0.83 -11.12
CA LEU A 155 1.41 1.58 -12.37
C LEU A 155 0.05 2.20 -12.70
N GLU A 156 -1.05 1.52 -12.37
CA GLU A 156 -2.39 2.10 -12.52
C GLU A 156 -2.59 3.28 -11.55
N ALA A 157 -2.16 3.16 -10.29
CA ALA A 157 -2.16 4.26 -9.33
C ALA A 157 -1.35 5.45 -9.85
N GLN A 158 -0.15 5.18 -10.39
CA GLN A 158 0.70 6.21 -10.99
C GLN A 158 0.02 6.89 -12.19
N SER A 159 -0.61 6.11 -13.07
CA SER A 159 -1.32 6.60 -14.24
C SER A 159 -2.47 7.54 -13.84
N LEU A 160 -3.31 7.15 -12.89
CA LEU A 160 -4.44 7.96 -12.42
C LEU A 160 -3.95 9.30 -11.83
N ILE A 161 -3.03 9.24 -10.87
CA ILE A 161 -2.59 10.42 -10.12
C ILE A 161 -1.75 11.38 -10.98
N LYS A 162 -1.00 10.88 -11.98
CA LYS A 162 -0.21 11.75 -12.88
C LYS A 162 -1.00 12.28 -14.08
N LYS A 163 -2.03 11.58 -14.57
CA LYS A 163 -2.84 12.04 -15.71
C LYS A 163 -3.69 13.27 -15.39
N ASP A 164 -4.20 13.37 -14.17
CA ASP A 164 -5.04 14.50 -13.74
C ASP A 164 -4.25 15.82 -13.54
N LYS A 165 -2.93 15.79 -13.77
CA LYS A 165 -2.03 16.96 -13.71
C LYS A 165 -1.64 17.53 -15.08
N LEU A 166 -2.09 16.93 -16.18
CA LEU A 166 -1.87 17.36 -17.57
C LEU A 166 -3.15 17.96 -18.16
#